data_AF-A0A7W9DJ49-F1
#
_entry.id   AF-A0A7W9DJ49-F1
#
_cell.length_a   1.000
_cell.length_b   1.000
_cell.length_c   1.000
_cell.angle_alpha   90.00
_cell.angle_beta   90.00
_cell.angle_gamma   90.00
#
_symmetry.space_group_name_H-M   'P 1'
#
loop_
_entity.id
_entity.type
_entity.pdbx_description
1 polymer ?
#
loop_
_entity_poly.entity_id
_entity_poly.type
_entity_poly.pdbx_seq_one_letter_code
_entity_poly.pdbx_strand_id
1 'polypeptide(L)'
;MKRKLLLLIPVLISFMACKKAIDPSGGGTTPVDVVTTADGYSSDHVHNLNLVYFIPNDLDTLPGYQKRLSDLMLWGQKFYKDEMARNGYADKTFGLFTSPTKGVKITVIRGTKPKSSYPYSGGNGAVAQEINAYFTAHPAENTSAHTLVIIPRYEFKADGTPSGGPFYGTGKWCYALDYEGMDIKNLGKTDADGKRFSVWFGGMMHELGHGLNLPHNCQKVSENATLGMALMWAGNGTLGISPTFLTATDAAILNVNQVFNKGDKASYGAVKASISKIHAKYDPSKSSIVVSGRFTSDVKVNSVVYYNDPNVNNEGIGVNKDYNATTWESKAIGVDSFYVEMPISELKYKDGNPYELKVKLVHDNGNVTETIYNYDFVNGIPVLNFSSRDEFSKTGWNVLNVSSQETAEEDGKAANLIDGVINTYWHSQYSGTTAVYPHSFTIDMAAAKQVTGISLTQRNGLQRAIKDFEIQYSTDGSSFVSAGSYVLANVNGSQYINLPAKQTFRYFKIIAKSSYDGQSFAALSEAGAF
;
A
#
# COMPACT_ATOMS: atom_id res chain seq x y z
N MET A 1 52.90 -65.53 -7.48
CA MET A 1 51.66 -65.46 -6.67
C MET A 1 51.93 -64.57 -5.46
N LYS A 2 51.73 -63.26 -5.60
CA LYS A 2 52.07 -62.25 -4.58
C LYS A 2 50.84 -61.37 -4.33
N ARG A 3 50.39 -61.36 -3.07
CA ARG A 3 49.27 -60.58 -2.55
C ARG A 3 49.51 -59.08 -2.82
N LYS A 4 48.58 -58.43 -3.53
CA LYS A 4 48.56 -56.97 -3.64
C LYS A 4 47.89 -56.41 -2.38
N LEU A 5 48.68 -55.67 -1.61
CA LEU A 5 48.29 -54.90 -0.45
C LEU A 5 47.52 -53.66 -0.97
N LEU A 6 46.24 -53.53 -0.61
CA LEU A 6 45.45 -52.32 -0.85
C LEU A 6 45.92 -51.26 0.14
N LEU A 7 46.50 -50.17 -0.36
CA LEU A 7 46.83 -48.99 0.44
C LEU A 7 45.55 -48.12 0.56
N LEU A 8 44.97 -48.05 1.76
CA LEU A 8 43.94 -47.07 2.08
C LEU A 8 44.60 -45.68 2.17
N ILE A 9 44.21 -44.75 1.30
CA ILE A 9 44.52 -43.33 1.41
C ILE A 9 43.43 -42.69 2.28
N PRO A 10 43.75 -42.03 3.39
CA PRO A 10 42.76 -41.28 4.16
C PRO A 10 42.42 -39.99 3.40
N VAL A 11 41.19 -39.90 2.88
CA VAL A 11 40.64 -38.65 2.37
C VAL A 11 40.34 -37.75 3.57
N LEU A 12 41.17 -36.71 3.77
CA LEU A 12 40.85 -35.60 4.67
C LEU A 12 39.64 -34.86 4.09
N ILE A 13 38.46 -35.08 4.66
CA ILE A 13 37.27 -34.27 4.39
C ILE A 13 37.42 -32.98 5.18
N SER A 14 37.89 -31.92 4.51
CA SER A 14 37.90 -30.57 5.07
C SER A 14 36.46 -30.04 5.08
N PHE A 15 35.85 -29.95 6.26
CA PHE A 15 34.59 -29.24 6.45
C PHE A 15 34.81 -27.74 6.19
N MET A 16 34.63 -27.29 4.96
CA MET A 16 34.38 -25.87 4.69
C MET A 16 32.99 -25.53 5.20
N ALA A 17 32.92 -24.93 6.38
CA ALA A 17 31.75 -24.18 6.80
C ALA A 17 31.54 -23.05 5.77
N CYS A 18 30.45 -23.11 5.00
CA CYS A 18 30.01 -21.99 4.18
C CYS A 18 29.72 -20.79 5.10
N LYS A 19 30.69 -19.89 5.23
CA LYS A 19 30.46 -18.54 5.75
C LYS A 19 29.45 -17.88 4.81
N LYS A 20 28.32 -17.48 5.38
CA LYS A 20 27.31 -16.62 4.76
C LYS A 20 28.04 -15.45 4.09
N ALA A 21 27.84 -15.27 2.79
CA ALA A 21 28.34 -14.10 2.08
C ALA A 21 27.72 -12.86 2.73
N ILE A 22 28.57 -12.02 3.31
CA ILE A 22 28.22 -10.68 3.73
C ILE A 22 28.10 -9.88 2.44
N ASP A 23 26.89 -9.45 2.12
CA ASP A 23 26.63 -8.46 1.09
C ASP A 23 27.34 -7.15 1.47
N PRO A 24 28.27 -6.61 0.66
CA PRO A 24 28.94 -5.35 0.94
C PRO A 24 28.07 -4.13 0.56
N SER A 25 26.76 -4.21 0.79
CA SER A 25 25.85 -3.06 0.76
C SER A 25 25.64 -2.46 2.16
N GLY A 26 26.61 -2.65 3.06
CA GLY A 26 26.79 -1.82 4.25
C GLY A 26 27.13 -0.40 3.81
N GLY A 27 26.10 0.43 3.62
CA GLY A 27 26.26 1.86 3.46
C GLY A 27 27.13 2.38 4.60
N GLY A 28 28.30 2.91 4.26
CA GLY A 28 29.15 3.59 5.22
C GLY A 28 28.32 4.64 5.93
N THR A 29 28.19 4.52 7.25
CA THR A 29 27.64 5.57 8.07
C THR A 29 28.64 6.71 8.09
N THR A 30 28.54 7.62 7.11
CA THR A 30 28.96 8.99 7.36
C THR A 30 28.25 9.41 8.64
N PRO A 31 28.96 9.89 9.68
CA PRO A 31 28.30 10.44 10.86
C PRO A 31 27.30 11.47 10.37
N VAL A 32 26.01 11.24 10.62
CA VAL A 32 25.02 12.30 10.35
C VAL A 32 25.32 13.36 11.40
N ASP A 33 25.80 14.51 10.95
CA ASP A 33 26.06 15.64 11.83
C ASP A 33 24.79 15.95 12.62
N VAL A 34 24.94 16.04 13.94
CA VAL A 34 23.85 16.45 14.82
C VAL A 34 23.37 17.84 14.38
N VAL A 35 22.11 17.94 13.98
CA VAL A 35 21.50 19.22 13.59
C VAL A 35 21.09 19.95 14.84
N THR A 36 21.47 21.22 14.96
CA THR A 36 21.17 22.08 16.11
C THR A 36 20.31 23.27 15.71
N THR A 37 19.36 23.64 16.57
CA THR A 37 18.57 24.85 16.42
C THR A 37 19.18 26.01 17.24
N ALA A 38 18.88 27.25 16.86
CA ALA A 38 19.40 28.44 17.53
C ALA A 38 18.99 28.54 19.02
N ASP A 39 17.87 27.92 19.38
CA ASP A 39 17.34 27.84 20.74
C ASP A 39 17.88 26.66 21.56
N GLY A 40 18.90 25.95 21.06
CA GLY A 40 19.67 24.96 21.81
C GLY A 40 19.03 23.57 21.90
N TYR A 41 18.24 23.18 20.90
CA TYR A 41 17.83 21.80 20.71
C TYR A 41 18.71 21.12 19.65
N SER A 42 18.78 19.80 19.71
CA SER A 42 19.56 18.98 18.77
C SER A 42 18.79 17.74 18.33
N SER A 43 19.09 17.25 17.13
CA SER A 43 18.60 15.97 16.61
C SER A 43 19.67 15.29 15.76
N ASP A 44 19.65 13.96 15.73
CA ASP A 44 20.42 13.15 14.78
C ASP A 44 19.67 12.90 13.46
N HIS A 45 18.51 13.54 13.27
CA HIS A 45 17.74 13.55 12.03
C HIS A 45 17.78 14.93 11.39
N VAL A 46 17.97 14.98 10.06
CA VAL A 46 17.80 16.21 9.28
C VAL A 46 16.33 16.66 9.30
N HIS A 47 15.40 15.71 9.10
CA HIS A 47 13.96 15.97 9.15
C HIS A 47 13.36 15.46 10.44
N ASN A 48 12.66 16.33 11.17
CA ASN A 48 12.06 16.00 12.46
C ASN A 48 10.55 16.20 12.43
N LEU A 49 9.83 15.44 13.25
CA LEU A 49 8.40 15.68 13.47
C LEU A 49 8.22 17.09 14.03
N ASN A 50 7.46 17.93 13.34
CA ASN A 50 7.12 19.24 13.85
C ASN A 50 6.08 19.08 14.96
N LEU A 51 6.45 19.36 16.21
CA LEU A 51 5.55 19.30 17.36
C LEU A 51 5.02 20.70 17.67
N VAL A 52 3.73 20.93 17.42
CA VAL A 52 3.09 22.22 17.59
C VAL A 52 2.10 22.17 18.75
N TYR A 53 2.18 23.12 19.68
CA TYR A 53 1.13 23.36 20.67
C TYR A 53 0.32 24.59 20.24
N PHE A 54 -0.86 24.33 19.67
CA PHE A 54 -1.72 25.35 19.08
C PHE A 54 -2.80 25.80 20.08
N ILE A 55 -2.86 27.10 20.37
CA ILE A 55 -3.69 27.65 21.44
C ILE A 55 -4.71 28.63 20.83
N PRO A 56 -6.02 28.32 20.85
CA PRO A 56 -7.06 29.30 20.52
C PRO A 56 -6.93 30.61 21.33
N ASN A 57 -7.36 31.74 20.76
CA ASN A 57 -7.12 33.06 21.38
C ASN A 57 -7.83 33.29 22.72
N ASP A 58 -8.82 32.46 23.04
CA ASP A 58 -9.63 32.48 24.26
C ASP A 58 -9.28 31.31 25.21
N LEU A 59 -8.15 30.65 24.98
CA LEU A 59 -7.56 29.64 25.84
C LEU A 59 -6.12 30.03 26.23
N ASP A 60 -5.58 29.31 27.20
CA ASP A 60 -4.17 29.41 27.58
C ASP A 60 -3.53 28.02 27.67
N THR A 61 -2.22 27.99 27.87
CA THR A 61 -1.48 26.75 28.10
C THR A 61 -1.94 26.03 29.36
N LEU A 62 -1.89 24.70 29.35
CA LEU A 62 -2.13 23.91 30.56
C LEU A 62 -0.87 23.80 31.43
N PRO A 63 -1.00 23.78 32.77
CA PRO A 63 0.14 23.68 33.66
C PRO A 63 1.08 22.51 33.31
N GLY A 64 2.38 22.82 33.24
CA GLY A 64 3.44 21.83 33.01
C GLY A 64 3.39 21.13 31.64
N TYR A 65 2.65 21.64 30.65
CA TYR A 65 2.50 20.98 29.34
C TYR A 65 3.84 20.66 28.68
N GLN A 66 4.86 21.53 28.80
CA GLN A 66 6.17 21.27 28.17
C GLN A 66 6.79 19.98 28.68
N LYS A 67 6.80 19.78 30.01
CA LYS A 67 7.36 18.58 30.62
C LYS A 67 6.48 17.36 30.30
N ARG A 68 5.17 17.48 30.53
CA ARG A 68 4.21 16.39 30.32
C ARG A 68 4.27 15.85 28.90
N LEU A 69 4.18 16.74 27.90
CA LEU A 69 4.23 16.35 26.50
C LEU A 69 5.62 15.88 26.07
N SER A 70 6.71 16.47 26.59
CA SER A 70 8.06 15.96 26.31
C SER A 70 8.24 14.52 26.78
N ASP A 71 7.84 14.20 28.01
CA ASP A 71 7.95 12.85 28.58
C ASP A 71 7.13 11.85 27.74
N LEU A 72 5.91 12.23 27.35
CA LEU A 72 5.03 11.39 26.53
C LEU A 72 5.57 11.18 25.11
N MET A 73 6.11 12.22 24.48
CA MET A 73 6.67 12.12 23.13
C MET A 73 7.97 11.31 23.10
N LEU A 74 8.82 11.43 24.12
CA LEU A 74 10.02 10.60 24.27
C LEU A 74 9.65 9.13 24.54
N TRP A 75 8.62 8.89 25.36
CA TRP A 75 8.10 7.54 25.54
C TRP A 75 7.55 6.96 24.23
N GLY A 76 6.74 7.74 23.50
CA GLY A 76 6.20 7.36 22.19
C GLY A 76 7.31 7.07 21.19
N GLN A 77 8.32 7.93 21.10
CA GLN A 77 9.48 7.71 20.23
C GLN A 77 10.21 6.40 20.56
N LYS A 78 10.33 6.07 21.85
CA LYS A 78 10.88 4.78 22.27
C LYS A 78 9.97 3.61 21.89
N PHE A 79 8.67 3.71 22.09
CA PHE A 79 7.70 2.68 21.68
C PHE A 79 7.83 2.36 20.19
N TYR A 80 7.81 3.39 19.33
CA TYR A 80 8.02 3.20 17.89
C TYR A 80 9.39 2.59 17.60
N LYS A 81 10.46 3.02 18.29
CA LYS A 81 11.81 2.44 18.12
C LYS A 81 11.86 0.96 18.44
N ASP A 82 11.30 0.56 19.58
CA ASP A 82 11.30 -0.83 20.04
C ASP A 82 10.50 -1.71 19.07
N GLU A 83 9.35 -1.22 18.60
CA GLU A 83 8.51 -1.94 17.65
C GLU A 83 9.12 -2.02 16.24
N MET A 84 9.80 -0.97 15.78
CA MET A 84 10.60 -1.01 14.55
C MET A 84 11.69 -2.10 14.67
N ALA A 85 12.41 -2.14 15.77
CA ALA A 85 13.45 -3.15 16.02
C ALA A 85 12.87 -4.57 16.09
N ARG A 86 11.72 -4.77 16.75
CA ARG A 86 11.02 -6.06 16.83
C ARG A 86 10.62 -6.59 15.45
N ASN A 87 10.28 -5.70 14.53
CA ASN A 87 9.94 -6.02 13.14
C ASN A 87 11.15 -6.06 12.19
N GLY A 88 12.38 -6.00 12.70
CA GLY A 88 13.61 -6.17 11.91
C GLY A 88 14.18 -4.86 11.33
N TYR A 89 13.69 -3.70 11.75
CA TYR A 89 14.17 -2.38 11.35
C TYR A 89 14.87 -1.68 12.52
N ALA A 90 16.07 -2.14 12.85
CA ALA A 90 16.85 -1.57 13.94
C ALA A 90 17.20 -0.07 13.70
N ASP A 91 17.35 0.67 14.80
CA ASP A 91 17.77 2.09 14.80
C ASP A 91 16.88 3.04 13.97
N LYS A 92 15.59 2.72 13.88
CA LYS A 92 14.56 3.55 13.24
C LYS A 92 13.54 4.05 14.27
N THR A 93 13.29 5.35 14.28
CA THR A 93 12.19 6.02 14.97
C THR A 93 12.01 7.41 14.39
N PHE A 94 10.89 8.08 14.64
CA PHE A 94 10.71 9.45 14.17
C PHE A 94 11.68 10.42 14.87
N GLY A 95 12.27 11.35 14.11
CA GLY A 95 13.15 12.40 14.62
C GLY A 95 12.40 13.41 15.49
N LEU A 96 13.04 13.82 16.58
CA LEU A 96 12.62 14.91 17.45
C LEU A 96 13.81 15.79 17.78
N PHE A 97 13.62 17.11 17.75
CA PHE A 97 14.56 18.03 18.39
C PHE A 97 14.42 17.94 19.91
N THR A 98 15.53 17.68 20.59
CA THR A 98 15.56 17.50 22.06
C THR A 98 16.65 18.34 22.71
N SER A 99 16.46 18.64 23.99
CA SER A 99 17.41 19.34 24.84
C SER A 99 17.43 18.68 26.22
N PRO A 100 18.61 18.35 26.78
CA PRO A 100 18.70 17.74 28.11
C PRO A 100 18.01 18.54 29.22
N THR A 101 17.93 19.87 29.08
CA THR A 101 17.35 20.76 30.09
C THR A 101 15.92 21.20 29.78
N LYS A 102 15.51 21.19 28.50
CA LYS A 102 14.20 21.72 28.06
C LYS A 102 13.21 20.65 27.62
N GLY A 103 13.66 19.41 27.38
CA GLY A 103 12.82 18.34 26.83
C GLY A 103 12.74 18.38 25.31
N VAL A 104 11.59 18.04 24.75
CA VAL A 104 11.32 18.06 23.30
C VAL A 104 11.01 19.49 22.88
N LYS A 105 11.49 19.90 21.69
CA LYS A 105 11.12 21.19 21.12
C LYS A 105 9.63 21.20 20.79
N ILE A 106 8.89 22.11 21.42
CA ILE A 106 7.46 22.34 21.18
C ILE A 106 7.29 23.76 20.64
N THR A 107 6.81 23.89 19.40
CA THR A 107 6.52 25.18 18.77
C THR A 107 5.16 25.67 19.26
N VAL A 108 5.12 26.78 19.99
CA VAL A 108 3.87 27.34 20.52
C VAL A 108 3.31 28.35 19.55
N ILE A 109 2.09 28.12 19.08
CA ILE A 109 1.40 29.03 18.14
C ILE A 109 0.08 29.44 18.77
N ARG A 110 -0.12 30.75 18.97
CA ARG A 110 -1.40 31.31 19.40
C ARG A 110 -2.24 31.61 18.17
N GLY A 111 -3.36 30.92 18.06
CA GLY A 111 -4.36 31.16 17.03
C GLY A 111 -4.99 32.54 17.18
N THR A 112 -5.48 33.09 16.07
CA THR A 112 -6.06 34.43 15.99
C THR A 112 -7.56 34.45 16.32
N LYS A 113 -8.21 33.29 16.28
CA LYS A 113 -9.65 33.08 16.53
C LYS A 113 -9.91 32.31 17.84
N PRO A 114 -11.14 32.35 18.39
CA PRO A 114 -11.52 31.57 19.57
C PRO A 114 -11.70 30.08 19.26
N LYS A 115 -11.75 29.24 20.30
CA LYS A 115 -11.88 27.78 20.21
C LYS A 115 -13.07 27.29 19.38
N SER A 116 -14.15 28.07 19.32
CA SER A 116 -15.32 27.80 18.49
C SER A 116 -15.02 27.81 16.98
N SER A 117 -13.90 28.43 16.57
CA SER A 117 -13.43 28.45 15.18
C SER A 117 -12.54 27.25 14.82
N TYR A 118 -12.17 26.43 15.80
CA TYR A 118 -11.40 25.19 15.59
C TYR A 118 -12.13 23.99 16.21
N PRO A 119 -13.38 23.71 15.81
CA PRO A 119 -14.12 22.56 16.32
C PRO A 119 -13.47 21.23 15.88
N TYR A 120 -13.82 20.14 16.56
CA TYR A 120 -13.43 18.79 16.14
C TYR A 120 -13.72 18.56 14.64
N SER A 121 -14.98 18.72 14.23
CA SER A 121 -15.38 18.54 12.83
C SER A 121 -15.03 19.77 12.00
N GLY A 122 -14.17 19.63 11.00
CA GLY A 122 -13.82 20.68 10.03
C GLY A 122 -12.88 21.79 10.53
N GLY A 123 -12.48 21.80 11.81
CA GLY A 123 -11.58 22.80 12.36
C GLY A 123 -10.13 22.66 11.92
N ASN A 124 -9.71 21.49 11.44
CA ASN A 124 -8.33 21.21 11.02
C ASN A 124 -7.85 22.15 9.90
N GLY A 125 -8.72 22.54 8.97
CA GLY A 125 -8.37 23.48 7.90
C GLY A 125 -7.99 24.86 8.44
N ALA A 126 -8.72 25.37 9.43
CA ALA A 126 -8.43 26.66 10.06
C ALA A 126 -7.13 26.61 10.88
N VAL A 127 -6.90 25.52 11.63
CA VAL A 127 -5.66 25.32 12.37
C VAL A 127 -4.46 25.23 11.42
N ALA A 128 -4.56 24.41 10.37
CA ALA A 128 -3.49 24.25 9.38
C ALA A 128 -3.17 25.56 8.66
N GLN A 129 -4.17 26.40 8.35
CA GLN A 129 -3.95 27.70 7.73
C GLN A 129 -3.05 28.59 8.59
N GLU A 130 -3.29 28.67 9.90
CA GLU A 130 -2.52 29.52 10.80
C GLU A 130 -1.11 28.97 11.07
N ILE A 131 -0.98 27.64 11.20
CA ILE A 131 0.33 26.99 11.35
C ILE A 131 1.17 27.15 10.07
N ASN A 132 0.56 27.00 8.89
CA ASN A 132 1.27 27.21 7.62
C ASN A 132 1.71 28.67 7.43
N ALA A 133 0.89 29.64 7.86
CA ALA A 133 1.29 31.03 7.88
C ALA A 133 2.49 31.26 8.82
N TYR A 134 2.48 30.63 10.00
CA TYR A 134 3.62 30.67 10.91
C TYR A 134 4.89 30.06 10.30
N PHE A 135 4.81 28.86 9.71
CA PHE A 135 5.95 28.22 9.06
C PHE A 135 6.44 28.98 7.81
N THR A 136 5.57 29.70 7.11
CA THR A 136 5.99 30.60 6.02
C THR A 136 6.83 31.76 6.57
N ALA A 137 6.48 32.31 7.73
CA ALA A 137 7.24 33.36 8.39
C ALA A 137 8.49 32.84 9.12
N HIS A 138 8.50 31.57 9.52
CA HIS A 138 9.57 30.91 10.29
C HIS A 138 10.00 29.59 9.61
N PRO A 139 10.54 29.65 8.37
CA PRO A 139 10.81 28.45 7.58
C PRO A 139 11.81 27.49 8.24
N ALA A 140 12.72 27.99 9.08
CA ALA A 140 13.67 27.16 9.83
C ALA A 140 13.01 26.27 10.91
N GLU A 141 11.75 26.53 11.28
CA GLU A 141 11.01 25.74 12.27
C GLU A 141 10.15 24.65 11.64
N ASN A 142 10.04 24.63 10.30
CA ASN A 142 9.38 23.57 9.56
C ASN A 142 10.42 22.63 8.94
N THR A 143 10.72 21.52 9.62
CA THR A 143 11.84 20.66 9.23
C THR A 143 11.43 19.39 8.49
N SER A 144 10.13 19.11 8.38
CA SER A 144 9.63 17.95 7.65
C SER A 144 8.20 18.19 7.13
N ALA A 145 7.71 17.28 6.29
CA ALA A 145 6.32 17.27 5.88
C ALA A 145 5.35 16.83 7.00
N HIS A 146 5.87 16.38 8.15
CA HIS A 146 5.09 15.75 9.22
C HIS A 146 4.88 16.70 10.41
N THR A 147 3.63 16.90 10.81
CA THR A 147 3.28 17.80 11.92
C THR A 147 2.28 17.15 12.85
N LEU A 148 2.63 17.05 14.14
CA LEU A 148 1.70 16.73 15.23
C LEU A 148 1.26 18.03 15.90
N VAL A 149 -0.03 18.31 15.84
CA VAL A 149 -0.65 19.48 16.45
C VAL A 149 -1.38 19.06 17.72
N ILE A 150 -1.00 19.64 18.85
CA ILE A 150 -1.63 19.39 20.15
C ILE A 150 -2.38 20.66 20.57
N ILE A 151 -3.66 20.52 20.91
CA ILE A 151 -4.53 21.63 21.30
C ILE A 151 -4.96 21.43 22.76
N PRO A 152 -4.90 22.44 23.64
CA PRO A 152 -5.48 22.36 24.98
C PRO A 152 -6.95 21.96 24.93
N ARG A 153 -7.40 21.13 25.89
CA ARG A 153 -8.82 20.83 26.07
C ARG A 153 -9.63 22.13 26.15
N TYR A 154 -10.82 22.11 25.57
CA TYR A 154 -11.74 23.25 25.59
C TYR A 154 -12.47 23.32 26.93
N GLU A 155 -12.92 22.17 27.41
CA GLU A 155 -13.60 21.99 28.69
C GLU A 155 -13.57 20.50 29.09
N PHE A 156 -14.04 20.20 30.29
CA PHE A 156 -14.44 18.86 30.66
C PHE A 156 -15.95 18.75 30.54
N LYS A 157 -16.43 17.69 29.89
CA LYS A 157 -17.84 17.31 29.92
C LYS A 157 -18.23 16.87 31.34
N ALA A 158 -19.53 16.76 31.61
CA ALA A 158 -20.05 16.35 32.92
C ALA A 158 -19.55 14.96 33.38
N ASP A 159 -19.19 14.08 32.44
CA ASP A 159 -18.62 12.76 32.70
C ASP A 159 -17.09 12.77 32.92
N GLY A 160 -16.47 13.96 32.91
CA GLY A 160 -15.03 14.16 33.04
C GLY A 160 -14.23 13.87 31.76
N THR A 161 -14.89 13.66 30.61
CA THR A 161 -14.21 13.52 29.32
C THR A 161 -13.75 14.90 28.83
N PRO A 162 -12.47 15.11 28.49
CA PRO A 162 -12.03 16.37 27.89
C PRO A 162 -12.64 16.51 26.49
N SER A 163 -13.11 17.71 26.16
CA SER A 163 -13.44 18.10 24.80
C SER A 163 -12.30 18.93 24.20
N GLY A 164 -12.25 19.04 22.88
CA GLY A 164 -11.20 19.79 22.21
C GLY A 164 -11.51 20.05 20.74
N GLY A 165 -10.48 20.53 20.04
CA GLY A 165 -10.50 20.70 18.60
C GLY A 165 -10.35 19.38 17.83
N PRO A 166 -9.80 19.44 16.61
CA PRO A 166 -9.50 18.25 15.80
C PRO A 166 -8.75 17.16 16.57
N PHE A 167 -9.13 15.90 16.37
CA PHE A 167 -8.44 14.72 16.89
C PHE A 167 -8.55 13.59 15.86
N TYR A 168 -7.67 13.64 14.86
CA TYR A 168 -7.60 12.71 13.74
C TYR A 168 -6.33 12.97 12.90
N GLY A 169 -5.91 12.00 12.09
CA GLY A 169 -4.93 12.20 11.01
C GLY A 169 -5.51 12.86 9.75
N THR A 170 -4.75 13.73 9.09
CA THR A 170 -5.05 14.24 7.74
C THR A 170 -3.77 14.37 6.91
N GLY A 171 -3.59 13.49 5.93
CA GLY A 171 -2.35 13.45 5.15
C GLY A 171 -1.16 13.16 6.06
N LYS A 172 -0.16 14.04 6.05
CA LYS A 172 1.06 13.92 6.90
C LYS A 172 0.94 14.68 8.22
N TRP A 173 -0.25 15.16 8.54
CA TRP A 173 -0.53 15.90 9.76
C TRP A 173 -1.45 15.08 10.64
N CYS A 174 -1.35 15.30 11.94
CA CYS A 174 -2.29 14.75 12.90
C CYS A 174 -2.59 15.76 14.00
N TYR A 175 -3.76 15.60 14.60
CA TYR A 175 -4.24 16.47 15.65
C TYR A 175 -4.54 15.63 16.88
N ALA A 176 -4.14 16.13 18.04
CA ALA A 176 -4.39 15.53 19.32
C ALA A 176 -4.77 16.62 20.33
N LEU A 177 -5.20 16.19 21.52
CA LEU A 177 -5.54 17.10 22.61
C LEU A 177 -4.58 16.95 23.79
N ASP A 178 -4.46 18.04 24.56
CA ASP A 178 -3.82 18.05 25.87
C ASP A 178 -4.87 18.27 26.97
N TYR A 179 -4.74 17.54 28.08
CA TYR A 179 -5.43 17.81 29.33
C TYR A 179 -4.47 17.50 30.49
N GLU A 180 -4.76 17.96 31.70
CA GLU A 180 -3.85 17.89 32.85
C GLU A 180 -3.42 16.47 33.23
N GLY A 181 -4.21 15.46 32.85
CA GLY A 181 -3.90 14.03 33.06
C GLY A 181 -3.16 13.35 31.92
N MET A 182 -2.86 14.05 30.80
CA MET A 182 -1.84 13.64 29.83
C MET A 182 -0.47 13.78 30.49
N ASP A 183 -0.15 12.83 31.37
CA ASP A 183 1.04 12.83 32.21
C ASP A 183 1.52 11.39 32.34
N ILE A 184 2.82 11.18 32.12
CA ILE A 184 3.45 9.86 32.12
C ILE A 184 3.23 9.09 33.42
N LYS A 185 2.95 9.78 34.54
CA LYS A 185 2.60 9.13 35.82
C LYS A 185 1.34 8.26 35.76
N ASN A 186 0.49 8.43 34.74
CA ASN A 186 -0.74 7.67 34.55
C ASN A 186 -0.54 6.43 33.67
N LEU A 187 0.65 6.26 33.09
CA LEU A 187 1.02 5.05 32.37
C LEU A 187 0.93 3.82 33.29
N GLY A 188 0.29 2.76 32.81
CA GLY A 188 0.10 1.48 33.51
C GLY A 188 -1.05 1.47 34.52
N LYS A 189 -1.70 2.60 34.79
CA LYS A 189 -2.83 2.65 35.72
C LYS A 189 -4.10 2.08 35.09
N THR A 190 -4.88 1.35 35.88
CA THR A 190 -6.15 0.74 35.44
C THR A 190 -7.38 1.37 36.10
N ASP A 191 -7.17 2.41 36.91
CA ASP A 191 -8.23 3.25 37.47
C ASP A 191 -8.83 4.19 36.41
N ALA A 192 -9.76 5.06 36.81
CA ALA A 192 -10.43 5.97 35.89
C ALA A 192 -9.46 6.93 35.18
N ASP A 193 -8.42 7.40 35.87
CA ASP A 193 -7.42 8.31 35.31
C ASP A 193 -6.50 7.59 34.33
N GLY A 194 -6.08 6.37 34.64
CA GLY A 194 -5.29 5.52 33.74
C GLY A 194 -6.05 5.13 32.46
N LYS A 195 -7.33 4.77 32.59
CA LYS A 195 -8.19 4.48 31.43
C LYS A 195 -8.39 5.71 30.55
N ARG A 196 -8.65 6.87 31.15
CA ARG A 196 -8.75 8.14 30.41
C ARG A 196 -7.43 8.48 29.72
N PHE A 197 -6.32 8.32 30.43
CA PHE A 197 -4.97 8.53 29.89
C PHE A 197 -4.72 7.64 28.68
N SER A 198 -5.02 6.34 28.75
CA SER A 198 -4.84 5.41 27.64
C SER A 198 -5.61 5.83 26.39
N VAL A 199 -6.87 6.23 26.52
CA VAL A 199 -7.69 6.68 25.38
C VAL A 199 -7.08 7.89 24.68
N TRP A 200 -6.59 8.89 25.43
CA TRP A 200 -6.08 10.13 24.83
C TRP A 200 -4.62 10.04 24.42
N PHE A 201 -3.77 9.36 25.20
CA PHE A 201 -2.37 9.16 24.85
C PHE A 201 -2.22 8.09 23.76
N GLY A 202 -2.92 6.96 23.90
CA GLY A 202 -3.02 5.95 22.85
C GLY A 202 -3.67 6.50 21.59
N GLY A 203 -4.73 7.31 21.72
CA GLY A 203 -5.29 8.08 20.62
C GLY A 203 -4.26 8.99 19.95
N MET A 204 -3.50 9.78 20.71
CA MET A 204 -2.45 10.65 20.15
C MET A 204 -1.39 9.86 19.37
N MET A 205 -0.98 8.68 19.87
CA MET A 205 -0.03 7.81 19.16
C MET A 205 -0.66 7.17 17.91
N HIS A 206 -1.93 6.78 17.96
CA HIS A 206 -2.66 6.28 16.79
C HIS A 206 -2.79 7.36 15.70
N GLU A 207 -3.22 8.57 16.07
CA GLU A 207 -3.31 9.68 15.11
C GLU A 207 -1.94 10.09 14.58
N LEU A 208 -0.89 10.04 15.42
CA LEU A 208 0.48 10.19 14.97
C LEU A 208 0.86 9.11 13.96
N GLY A 209 0.45 7.86 14.15
CA GLY A 209 0.57 6.81 13.14
C GLY A 209 0.01 7.23 11.78
N HIS A 210 -1.22 7.75 11.74
CA HIS A 210 -1.80 8.30 10.51
C HIS A 210 -0.97 9.46 9.93
N GLY A 211 -0.58 10.41 10.77
CA GLY A 211 0.32 11.51 10.38
C GLY A 211 1.66 11.01 9.83
N LEU A 212 2.08 9.79 10.17
CA LEU A 212 3.28 9.11 9.70
C LEU A 212 3.03 8.15 8.51
N ASN A 213 1.90 8.32 7.81
CA ASN A 213 1.46 7.56 6.63
C ASN A 213 0.87 6.15 6.93
N LEU A 214 0.57 5.81 8.18
CA LEU A 214 -0.02 4.51 8.50
C LEU A 214 -1.53 4.50 8.23
N PRO A 215 -2.06 3.57 7.41
CA PRO A 215 -3.49 3.28 7.37
C PRO A 215 -3.91 2.39 8.54
N HIS A 216 -5.22 2.17 8.72
CA HIS A 216 -5.66 1.17 9.69
C HIS A 216 -5.26 -0.23 9.26
N ASN A 217 -5.17 -1.11 10.26
CA ASN A 217 -5.00 -2.55 10.08
C ASN A 217 -5.30 -3.25 11.41
N CYS A 218 -5.43 -4.57 11.36
CA CYS A 218 -5.63 -5.43 12.52
C CYS A 218 -4.51 -6.48 12.63
N GLN A 219 -4.26 -6.90 13.86
CA GLN A 219 -3.36 -8.00 14.18
C GLN A 219 -3.86 -9.33 13.62
N LYS A 220 -2.91 -10.22 13.33
CA LYS A 220 -3.21 -11.62 13.05
C LYS A 220 -3.81 -12.30 14.28
N VAL A 221 -4.58 -13.38 14.08
CA VAL A 221 -5.20 -14.15 15.17
C VAL A 221 -4.16 -14.58 16.23
N SER A 222 -3.00 -15.07 15.81
CA SER A 222 -1.95 -15.52 16.74
C SER A 222 -1.23 -14.37 17.45
N GLU A 223 -1.09 -13.21 16.80
CA GLU A 223 -0.43 -12.02 17.37
C GLU A 223 -1.24 -11.46 18.55
N ASN A 224 -2.57 -11.55 18.52
CA ASN A 224 -3.42 -11.01 19.58
C ASN A 224 -3.12 -11.60 20.97
N ALA A 225 -2.78 -12.89 21.02
CA ALA A 225 -2.49 -13.57 22.29
C ALA A 225 -1.13 -13.19 22.90
N THR A 226 -0.19 -12.71 22.08
CA THR A 226 1.22 -12.51 22.49
C THR A 226 1.63 -11.04 22.50
N LEU A 227 1.09 -10.23 21.59
CA LEU A 227 1.43 -8.82 21.39
C LEU A 227 0.27 -7.87 21.76
N GLY A 228 -0.95 -8.40 21.89
CA GLY A 228 -2.16 -7.62 22.17
C GLY A 228 -2.74 -6.98 20.91
N MET A 229 -3.18 -5.72 21.02
CA MET A 229 -3.89 -5.04 19.93
C MET A 229 -2.92 -4.23 19.07
N ALA A 230 -3.08 -4.27 17.74
CA ALA A 230 -2.34 -3.39 16.84
C ALA A 230 -2.69 -1.92 17.14
N LEU A 231 -1.69 -1.03 17.15
CA LEU A 231 -1.87 0.41 17.40
C LEU A 231 -2.92 0.99 16.44
N MET A 232 -2.80 0.67 15.16
CA MET A 232 -3.65 1.15 14.08
C MET A 232 -5.01 0.43 13.97
N TRP A 233 -5.35 -0.42 14.93
CA TRP A 233 -6.69 -0.96 15.15
C TRP A 233 -7.37 -0.26 16.34
N ALA A 234 -7.63 -1.00 17.42
CA ALA A 234 -8.12 -0.55 18.71
C ALA A 234 -6.98 -0.31 19.73
N GLY A 235 -5.74 -0.25 19.26
CA GLY A 235 -4.58 0.03 20.08
C GLY A 235 -4.61 1.41 20.73
N ASN A 236 -5.34 2.36 20.13
CA ASN A 236 -5.61 3.68 20.71
C ASN A 236 -6.25 3.64 22.11
N GLY A 237 -7.02 2.60 22.43
CA GLY A 237 -7.65 2.42 23.74
C GLY A 237 -6.92 1.45 24.68
N THR A 238 -5.80 0.86 24.24
CA THR A 238 -5.03 -0.11 25.03
C THR A 238 -3.60 0.34 25.32
N LEU A 239 -3.05 1.26 24.52
CA LEU A 239 -1.68 1.74 24.70
C LEU A 239 -1.53 2.36 26.09
N GLY A 240 -0.53 1.86 26.82
CA GLY A 240 -0.23 2.33 28.16
C GLY A 240 -1.02 1.64 29.28
N ILE A 241 -1.94 0.70 28.98
CA ILE A 241 -2.62 -0.13 30.01
C ILE A 241 -2.52 -1.63 29.74
N SER A 242 -2.50 -2.02 28.47
CA SER A 242 -2.43 -3.40 28.00
C SER A 242 -1.42 -3.49 26.86
N PRO A 243 -0.97 -4.70 26.49
CA PRO A 243 -0.08 -4.87 25.34
C PRO A 243 -0.67 -4.26 24.06
N THR A 244 0.12 -3.43 23.40
CA THR A 244 -0.17 -2.75 22.14
C THR A 244 1.11 -2.75 21.31
N PHE A 245 0.99 -2.87 20.00
CA PHE A 245 2.16 -3.09 19.13
C PHE A 245 1.95 -2.49 17.72
N LEU A 246 3.02 -2.38 16.92
CA LEU A 246 2.94 -2.04 15.50
C LEU A 246 3.09 -3.31 14.64
N THR A 247 2.25 -3.47 13.63
CA THR A 247 2.36 -4.61 12.71
C THR A 247 3.64 -4.54 11.87
N ALA A 248 4.05 -5.66 11.27
CA ALA A 248 5.18 -5.67 10.35
C ALA A 248 4.98 -4.70 9.18
N THR A 249 3.73 -4.57 8.72
CA THR A 249 3.34 -3.63 7.68
C THR A 249 3.50 -2.17 8.10
N ASP A 250 3.10 -1.83 9.33
CA ASP A 250 3.33 -0.49 9.87
C ASP A 250 4.82 -0.17 9.87
N ALA A 251 5.64 -1.09 10.37
CA ALA A 251 7.08 -0.92 10.41
C ALA A 251 7.71 -0.78 9.00
N ALA A 252 7.20 -1.51 8.01
CA ALA A 252 7.65 -1.40 6.62
C ALA A 252 7.38 -0.02 6.01
N ILE A 253 6.19 0.54 6.27
CA ILE A 253 5.82 1.89 5.82
C ILE A 253 6.66 2.95 6.54
N LEU A 254 6.82 2.82 7.87
CA LEU A 254 7.64 3.74 8.66
C LEU A 254 9.12 3.69 8.28
N ASN A 255 9.65 2.54 7.85
CA ASN A 255 11.05 2.43 7.44
C ASN A 255 11.43 3.42 6.32
N VAL A 256 10.50 3.73 5.41
CA VAL A 256 10.69 4.68 4.31
C VAL A 256 10.10 6.07 4.59
N ASN A 257 9.51 6.29 5.77
CA ASN A 257 8.97 7.58 6.17
C ASN A 257 10.09 8.63 6.35
N GLN A 258 9.85 9.86 5.92
CA GLN A 258 10.82 10.96 5.96
C GLN A 258 11.45 11.15 7.36
N VAL A 259 10.65 11.19 8.42
CA VAL A 259 11.16 11.48 9.77
C VAL A 259 11.77 10.26 10.45
N PHE A 260 11.64 9.06 9.89
CA PHE A 260 12.30 7.83 10.38
C PHE A 260 13.69 7.62 9.79
N ASN A 261 14.10 8.50 8.87
CA ASN A 261 15.37 8.45 8.19
C ASN A 261 16.23 9.64 8.60
N LYS A 262 17.47 9.38 9.02
CA LYS A 262 18.36 10.41 9.56
C LYS A 262 18.87 11.40 8.51
N GLY A 263 19.06 10.94 7.28
CA GLY A 263 19.64 11.72 6.19
C GLY A 263 18.63 12.61 5.45
N ASP A 264 19.16 13.54 4.67
CA ASP A 264 18.40 14.43 3.78
C ASP A 264 18.10 13.72 2.46
N LYS A 265 17.02 12.94 2.46
CA LYS A 265 16.57 12.19 1.28
C LYS A 265 15.31 12.83 0.71
N ALA A 266 15.32 13.10 -0.58
CA ALA A 266 14.13 13.53 -1.32
C ALA A 266 12.96 12.57 -1.06
N SER A 267 11.90 13.09 -0.47
CA SER A 267 10.74 12.32 -0.02
C SER A 267 9.49 12.77 -0.76
N TYR A 268 8.56 11.83 -0.97
CA TYR A 268 7.20 12.07 -1.46
C TYR A 268 7.08 12.68 -2.87
N GLY A 269 8.12 12.56 -3.70
CA GLY A 269 8.01 12.84 -5.14
C GLY A 269 7.05 11.88 -5.86
N ALA A 270 6.59 12.26 -7.06
CA ALA A 270 5.67 11.43 -7.85
C ALA A 270 6.24 10.02 -8.09
N VAL A 271 5.36 9.02 -8.13
CA VAL A 271 5.70 7.61 -8.38
C VAL A 271 4.81 7.06 -9.48
N LYS A 272 5.41 6.36 -10.44
CA LYS A 272 4.72 5.54 -11.43
C LYS A 272 5.06 4.08 -11.18
N ALA A 273 4.11 3.35 -10.61
CA ALA A 273 4.26 1.94 -10.32
C ALA A 273 2.97 1.17 -10.53
N SER A 274 3.09 -0.13 -10.83
CA SER A 274 1.95 -1.04 -10.99
C SER A 274 2.37 -2.49 -10.75
N ILE A 275 1.42 -3.33 -10.34
CA ILE A 275 1.60 -4.79 -10.40
C ILE A 275 1.46 -5.24 -11.85
N SER A 276 2.53 -5.75 -12.44
CA SER A 276 2.60 -6.16 -13.85
C SER A 276 2.20 -7.61 -14.07
N LYS A 277 2.44 -8.48 -13.07
CA LYS A 277 1.97 -9.86 -13.03
C LYS A 277 1.59 -10.24 -11.61
N ILE A 278 0.52 -10.99 -11.45
CA ILE A 278 0.13 -11.58 -10.16
C ILE A 278 -0.26 -13.04 -10.31
N HIS A 279 0.18 -13.89 -9.41
CA HIS A 279 -0.24 -15.26 -9.28
C HIS A 279 -0.68 -15.48 -7.83
N ALA A 280 -1.97 -15.75 -7.65
CA ALA A 280 -2.58 -15.97 -6.36
C ALA A 280 -3.33 -17.30 -6.37
N LYS A 281 -3.07 -18.14 -5.37
CA LYS A 281 -3.77 -19.41 -5.18
C LYS A 281 -3.92 -19.72 -3.69
N TYR A 282 -4.92 -20.53 -3.37
CA TYR A 282 -4.91 -21.27 -2.12
C TYR A 282 -4.03 -22.51 -2.30
N ASP A 283 -3.08 -22.74 -1.39
CA ASP A 283 -2.26 -23.95 -1.36
C ASP A 283 -2.70 -24.84 -0.17
N PRO A 284 -3.43 -25.94 -0.42
CA PRO A 284 -3.93 -26.80 0.65
C PRO A 284 -2.83 -27.46 1.49
N SER A 285 -1.64 -27.66 0.93
CA SER A 285 -0.52 -28.26 1.67
C SER A 285 0.06 -27.33 2.73
N LYS A 286 -0.12 -26.02 2.52
CA LYS A 286 0.34 -24.94 3.41
C LYS A 286 -0.79 -24.30 4.20
N SER A 287 -2.04 -24.65 3.91
CA SER A 287 -3.24 -23.96 4.41
C SER A 287 -3.14 -22.44 4.29
N SER A 288 -2.62 -21.96 3.16
CA SER A 288 -2.22 -20.56 2.98
C SER A 288 -2.69 -20.00 1.65
N ILE A 289 -3.04 -18.72 1.64
CA ILE A 289 -3.07 -17.91 0.42
C ILE A 289 -1.60 -17.65 0.04
N VAL A 290 -1.21 -18.11 -1.16
CA VAL A 290 0.13 -17.90 -1.71
C VAL A 290 0.01 -16.89 -2.84
N VAL A 291 0.73 -15.78 -2.71
CA VAL A 291 0.73 -14.69 -3.69
C VAL A 291 2.16 -14.43 -4.13
N SER A 292 2.36 -14.39 -5.43
CA SER A 292 3.63 -14.01 -6.06
C SER A 292 3.37 -13.14 -7.28
N GLY A 293 4.39 -12.49 -7.79
CA GLY A 293 4.21 -11.66 -8.96
C GLY A 293 5.40 -10.79 -9.29
N ARG A 294 5.15 -9.85 -10.20
CA ARG A 294 6.07 -8.80 -10.62
C ARG A 294 5.40 -7.44 -10.56
N PHE A 295 6.21 -6.40 -10.40
CA PHE A 295 5.78 -5.01 -10.48
C PHE A 295 6.67 -4.23 -11.47
N THR A 296 6.22 -3.03 -11.84
CA THR A 296 7.06 -1.99 -12.44
C THR A 296 7.07 -0.79 -11.51
N SER A 297 8.19 -0.07 -11.43
CA SER A 297 8.29 1.15 -10.64
C SER A 297 9.44 2.02 -11.13
N ASP A 298 9.23 3.33 -11.20
CA ASP A 298 10.29 4.32 -11.42
C ASP A 298 11.03 4.72 -10.12
N VAL A 299 10.48 4.34 -8.97
CA VAL A 299 11.10 4.47 -7.65
C VAL A 299 11.36 3.09 -7.06
N LYS A 300 12.53 2.87 -6.44
CA LYS A 300 12.87 1.60 -5.80
C LYS A 300 11.77 1.19 -4.80
N VAL A 301 11.34 -0.07 -4.85
CA VAL A 301 10.43 -0.66 -3.88
C VAL A 301 11.26 -1.41 -2.82
N ASN A 302 11.07 -1.10 -1.53
CA ASN A 302 11.77 -1.79 -0.44
C ASN A 302 11.01 -3.02 0.05
N SER A 303 9.70 -2.84 0.23
CA SER A 303 8.80 -3.88 0.74
C SER A 303 7.52 -3.91 -0.06
N VAL A 304 6.86 -5.05 -0.09
CA VAL A 304 5.49 -5.22 -0.54
C VAL A 304 4.66 -5.60 0.67
N VAL A 305 3.58 -4.86 0.90
CA VAL A 305 2.67 -5.10 2.03
C VAL A 305 1.31 -5.54 1.53
N TYR A 306 0.68 -6.41 2.29
CA TYR A 306 -0.55 -7.10 1.89
C TYR A 306 -1.58 -6.88 2.97
N TYR A 307 -2.76 -6.42 2.58
CA TYR A 307 -3.91 -6.28 3.47
C TYR A 307 -4.99 -7.21 2.96
N ASN A 308 -5.41 -8.17 3.80
CA ASN A 308 -6.59 -8.98 3.54
C ASN A 308 -7.73 -8.36 4.32
N ASP A 309 -8.61 -7.67 3.61
CA ASP A 309 -9.62 -6.78 4.18
C ASP A 309 -11.04 -7.36 3.98
N PRO A 310 -11.67 -7.94 5.01
CA PRO A 310 -13.01 -8.52 4.93
C PRO A 310 -14.10 -7.47 5.02
N ASN A 311 -15.08 -7.50 4.12
CA ASN A 311 -16.30 -6.69 4.22
C ASN A 311 -17.28 -7.22 5.28
N VAL A 312 -16.95 -7.05 6.55
CA VAL A 312 -17.77 -7.46 7.70
C VAL A 312 -18.32 -6.22 8.39
N ASN A 313 -19.63 -6.18 8.67
CA ASN A 313 -20.29 -5.02 9.29
C ASN A 313 -20.10 -3.69 8.53
N ASN A 314 -19.93 -3.76 7.20
CA ASN A 314 -19.67 -2.61 6.32
C ASN A 314 -18.30 -1.92 6.55
N GLU A 315 -17.42 -2.57 7.30
CA GLU A 315 -15.97 -2.36 7.40
C GLU A 315 -15.32 -3.37 6.44
N GLY A 316 -14.46 -2.95 5.52
CA GLY A 316 -13.61 -3.82 4.70
C GLY A 316 -13.33 -3.36 3.27
N ILE A 317 -14.22 -2.54 2.69
CA ILE A 317 -14.12 -2.11 1.27
C ILE A 317 -14.13 -0.60 1.17
N GLY A 318 -13.10 -0.05 0.52
CA GLY A 318 -12.96 1.39 0.29
C GLY A 318 -12.19 2.14 1.39
N VAL A 319 -12.24 3.47 1.32
CA VAL A 319 -11.44 4.37 2.16
C VAL A 319 -11.93 4.35 3.62
N ASN A 320 -10.99 4.30 4.58
CA ASN A 320 -11.25 4.30 6.03
C ASN A 320 -12.17 3.17 6.50
N LYS A 321 -12.09 2.03 5.82
CA LYS A 321 -12.85 0.81 6.13
C LYS A 321 -11.93 -0.38 6.37
N ASP A 322 -10.69 -0.14 6.74
CA ASP A 322 -9.62 -1.15 6.80
C ASP A 322 -9.20 -1.50 8.24
N TYR A 323 -10.02 -1.16 9.23
CA TYR A 323 -9.74 -1.45 10.65
C TYR A 323 -9.61 -2.96 10.92
N ASN A 324 -10.32 -3.82 10.20
CA ASN A 324 -10.28 -5.27 10.36
C ASN A 324 -9.32 -5.96 9.36
N ALA A 325 -8.57 -5.19 8.56
CA ALA A 325 -7.65 -5.71 7.56
C ALA A 325 -6.44 -6.39 8.22
N THR A 326 -6.29 -7.71 8.04
CA THR A 326 -5.13 -8.44 8.57
C THR A 326 -3.97 -8.34 7.59
N THR A 327 -2.75 -8.06 8.09
CA THR A 327 -1.64 -7.67 7.20
C THR A 327 -0.38 -8.55 7.26
N TRP A 328 0.36 -8.53 6.15
CA TRP A 328 1.66 -9.17 5.97
C TRP A 328 2.63 -8.24 5.24
N GLU A 329 3.92 -8.49 5.45
CA GLU A 329 5.01 -7.86 4.71
C GLU A 329 5.84 -8.95 4.00
N SER A 330 6.32 -8.64 2.80
CA SER A 330 7.47 -9.31 2.19
C SER A 330 8.48 -8.26 1.68
N LYS A 331 9.75 -8.66 1.57
CA LYS A 331 10.74 -7.84 0.85
C LYS A 331 10.56 -7.99 -0.65
N ALA A 332 10.88 -6.93 -1.40
CA ALA A 332 11.06 -7.07 -2.84
C ALA A 332 12.19 -8.10 -3.12
N ILE A 333 11.96 -8.98 -4.09
CA ILE A 333 12.89 -10.01 -4.53
C ILE A 333 13.55 -9.52 -5.80
N GLY A 334 14.87 -9.35 -5.75
CA GLY A 334 15.61 -8.77 -6.87
C GLY A 334 15.14 -7.35 -7.16
N VAL A 335 14.81 -7.07 -8.41
CA VAL A 335 14.44 -5.71 -8.87
C VAL A 335 12.94 -5.48 -8.87
N ASP A 336 12.14 -6.53 -9.15
CA ASP A 336 10.75 -6.35 -9.58
C ASP A 336 9.79 -7.44 -9.09
N SER A 337 10.23 -8.38 -8.25
CA SER A 337 9.45 -9.57 -7.91
C SER A 337 9.03 -9.60 -6.44
N PHE A 338 7.98 -10.36 -6.10
CA PHE A 338 7.55 -10.56 -4.72
C PHE A 338 6.94 -11.94 -4.50
N TYR A 339 6.92 -12.36 -3.23
CA TYR A 339 6.35 -13.62 -2.77
C TYR A 339 5.88 -13.48 -1.32
N VAL A 340 4.70 -14.00 -1.01
CA VAL A 340 4.18 -14.08 0.35
C VAL A 340 3.31 -15.33 0.53
N GLU A 341 3.39 -15.91 1.72
CA GLU A 341 2.48 -16.95 2.20
C GLU A 341 1.68 -16.38 3.38
N MET A 342 0.36 -16.43 3.28
CA MET A 342 -0.55 -15.87 4.27
C MET A 342 -1.44 -17.01 4.79
N PRO A 343 -1.10 -17.63 5.94
CA PRO A 343 -1.89 -18.70 6.50
C PRO A 343 -3.31 -18.23 6.80
N ILE A 344 -4.32 -18.97 6.32
CA ILE A 344 -5.71 -18.54 6.52
C ILE A 344 -6.13 -18.64 7.98
N SER A 345 -5.41 -19.40 8.82
CA SER A 345 -5.61 -19.45 10.27
C SER A 345 -5.48 -18.08 10.94
N GLU A 346 -4.68 -17.18 10.35
CA GLU A 346 -4.44 -15.83 10.88
C GLU A 346 -5.55 -14.84 10.56
N LEU A 347 -6.45 -15.17 9.63
CA LEU A 347 -7.60 -14.34 9.27
C LEU A 347 -8.75 -14.63 10.23
N LYS A 348 -9.38 -13.60 10.80
CA LYS A 348 -10.51 -13.80 11.73
C LYS A 348 -11.78 -14.26 11.02
N TYR A 349 -12.12 -13.64 9.90
CA TYR A 349 -13.38 -13.85 9.19
C TYR A 349 -13.19 -14.77 7.98
N LYS A 350 -14.11 -15.70 7.74
CA LYS A 350 -14.04 -16.67 6.61
C LYS A 350 -15.43 -17.05 6.10
N ASP A 351 -16.40 -16.18 6.37
CA ASP A 351 -17.84 -16.43 6.39
C ASP A 351 -18.56 -15.96 5.12
N GLY A 352 -17.90 -16.09 3.96
CA GLY A 352 -18.49 -15.74 2.66
C GLY A 352 -18.59 -14.24 2.37
N ASN A 353 -18.18 -13.38 3.30
CA ASN A 353 -18.06 -11.95 3.06
C ASN A 353 -16.98 -11.67 1.98
N PRO A 354 -17.21 -10.69 1.09
CA PRO A 354 -16.21 -10.27 0.12
C PRO A 354 -14.94 -9.78 0.79
N TYR A 355 -13.80 -10.02 0.14
CA TYR A 355 -12.49 -9.57 0.56
C TYR A 355 -11.81 -8.71 -0.50
N GLU A 356 -11.11 -7.67 -0.04
CA GLU A 356 -10.07 -6.99 -0.81
C GLU A 356 -8.69 -7.50 -0.36
N LEU A 357 -7.93 -8.12 -1.26
CA LEU A 357 -6.48 -8.24 -1.14
C LEU A 357 -5.85 -6.98 -1.72
N LYS A 358 -5.39 -6.08 -0.84
CA LYS A 358 -4.65 -4.87 -1.24
C LYS A 358 -3.17 -5.20 -1.24
N VAL A 359 -2.57 -5.26 -2.43
CA VAL A 359 -1.13 -5.40 -2.61
C VAL A 359 -0.56 -4.00 -2.76
N LYS A 360 0.24 -3.55 -1.80
CA LYS A 360 0.81 -2.20 -1.81
C LYS A 360 2.33 -2.25 -1.93
N LEU A 361 2.88 -1.45 -2.84
CA LEU A 361 4.32 -1.28 -3.03
C LEU A 361 4.79 -0.13 -2.15
N VAL A 362 5.74 -0.40 -1.26
CA VAL A 362 6.34 0.59 -0.35
C VAL A 362 7.60 1.15 -0.99
N HIS A 363 7.49 2.38 -1.49
CA HIS A 363 8.54 3.05 -2.26
C HIS A 363 9.57 3.70 -1.36
N ASP A 364 10.80 3.71 -1.83
CA ASP A 364 11.96 4.21 -1.09
C ASP A 364 11.88 5.72 -0.78
N ASN A 365 11.04 6.48 -1.50
CA ASN A 365 10.77 7.89 -1.22
C ASN A 365 9.63 8.13 -0.21
N GLY A 366 9.09 7.08 0.42
CA GLY A 366 8.05 7.17 1.43
C GLY A 366 6.61 7.09 0.91
N ASN A 367 6.39 7.05 -0.41
CA ASN A 367 5.06 6.83 -0.97
C ASN A 367 4.68 5.35 -0.97
N VAL A 368 3.37 5.08 -0.99
CA VAL A 368 2.80 3.74 -1.11
C VAL A 368 1.81 3.73 -2.27
N THR A 369 1.96 2.81 -3.21
CA THR A 369 0.99 2.62 -4.31
C THR A 369 0.23 1.32 -4.12
N GLU A 370 -1.07 1.34 -4.37
CA GLU A 370 -1.97 0.22 -4.08
C GLU A 370 -2.52 -0.41 -5.36
N THR A 371 -2.70 -1.72 -5.33
CA THR A 371 -3.51 -2.47 -6.30
C THR A 371 -4.42 -3.43 -5.54
N ILE A 372 -5.71 -3.40 -5.85
CA ILE A 372 -6.75 -4.16 -5.14
C ILE A 372 -7.18 -5.35 -5.99
N TYR A 373 -7.28 -6.51 -5.35
CA TYR A 373 -7.79 -7.74 -5.93
C TYR A 373 -8.92 -8.30 -5.08
N ASN A 374 -10.08 -8.53 -5.68
CA ASN A 374 -11.23 -9.06 -4.96
C ASN A 374 -11.22 -10.59 -4.91
N TYR A 375 -11.61 -11.15 -3.78
CA TYR A 375 -11.83 -12.59 -3.63
C TYR A 375 -12.87 -12.88 -2.55
N ASP A 376 -13.32 -14.14 -2.48
CA ASP A 376 -14.32 -14.59 -1.51
C ASP A 376 -13.86 -15.85 -0.78
N PHE A 377 -14.47 -16.16 0.35
CA PHE A 377 -14.38 -17.47 0.99
C PHE A 377 -15.59 -18.32 0.64
N VAL A 378 -15.38 -19.56 0.19
CA VAL A 378 -16.43 -20.55 -0.01
C VAL A 378 -16.13 -21.75 0.87
N ASN A 379 -17.03 -22.07 1.80
CA ASN A 379 -16.85 -23.15 2.78
C ASN A 379 -15.52 -23.06 3.55
N GLY A 380 -15.11 -21.84 3.91
CA GLY A 380 -13.87 -21.58 4.65
C GLY A 380 -12.59 -21.63 3.81
N ILE A 381 -12.69 -21.80 2.48
CA ILE A 381 -11.55 -21.81 1.55
C ILE A 381 -11.57 -20.54 0.66
N PRO A 382 -10.46 -19.81 0.52
CA PRO A 382 -10.42 -18.63 -0.32
C PRO A 382 -10.41 -19.01 -1.82
N VAL A 383 -11.23 -18.31 -2.61
CA VAL A 383 -11.38 -18.49 -4.05
C VAL A 383 -10.79 -17.28 -4.77
N LEU A 384 -9.59 -17.44 -5.34
CA LEU A 384 -8.78 -16.36 -5.91
C LEU A 384 -8.79 -16.44 -7.44
N ASN A 385 -9.59 -15.60 -8.09
CA ASN A 385 -9.82 -15.63 -9.55
C ASN A 385 -9.20 -14.45 -10.32
N PHE A 386 -8.14 -13.85 -9.79
CA PHE A 386 -7.53 -12.64 -10.35
C PHE A 386 -6.07 -12.83 -10.80
N SER A 387 -5.57 -14.07 -10.82
CA SER A 387 -4.22 -14.36 -11.32
C SER A 387 -4.08 -13.96 -12.79
N SER A 388 -2.96 -13.32 -13.11
CA SER A 388 -2.46 -13.21 -14.48
C SER A 388 -2.31 -14.60 -15.11
N ARG A 389 -2.50 -14.65 -16.42
CA ARG A 389 -2.25 -15.85 -17.23
C ARG A 389 -0.94 -15.70 -17.99
N ASP A 390 -0.22 -16.79 -18.17
CA ASP A 390 1.01 -16.80 -18.96
C ASP A 390 0.64 -16.80 -20.44
N GLU A 391 0.49 -15.61 -21.00
CA GLU A 391 0.26 -15.45 -22.43
C GLU A 391 1.43 -15.97 -23.26
N PHE A 392 1.10 -16.53 -24.43
CA PHE A 392 2.09 -16.85 -25.44
C PHE A 392 2.81 -15.59 -25.91
N SER A 393 4.12 -15.68 -26.14
CA SER A 393 4.89 -14.61 -26.76
C SER A 393 4.27 -14.23 -28.12
N LYS A 394 4.00 -12.94 -28.30
CA LYS A 394 3.47 -12.36 -29.54
C LYS A 394 4.54 -12.18 -30.63
N THR A 395 5.78 -12.59 -30.38
CA THR A 395 6.85 -12.53 -31.38
C THR A 395 6.46 -13.30 -32.63
N GLY A 396 6.44 -12.59 -33.77
CA GLY A 396 6.05 -13.15 -35.07
C GLY A 396 4.54 -13.25 -35.31
N TRP A 397 3.71 -12.80 -34.35
CA TRP A 397 2.27 -12.70 -34.58
C TRP A 397 1.97 -11.62 -35.62
N ASN A 398 0.87 -11.82 -36.36
CA ASN A 398 0.40 -10.85 -37.35
C ASN A 398 -1.12 -10.69 -37.26
N VAL A 399 -1.61 -9.48 -37.55
CA VAL A 399 -3.03 -9.27 -37.82
C VAL A 399 -3.29 -9.60 -39.29
N LEU A 400 -4.07 -10.65 -39.55
CA LEU A 400 -4.37 -11.08 -40.93
C LEU A 400 -5.49 -10.26 -41.57
N ASN A 401 -6.52 -9.95 -40.80
CA ASN A 401 -7.71 -9.26 -41.26
C ASN A 401 -8.23 -8.34 -40.16
N VAL A 402 -8.77 -7.19 -40.56
CA VAL A 402 -9.51 -6.27 -39.68
C VAL A 402 -10.70 -5.71 -40.47
N SER A 403 -11.87 -5.56 -39.82
CA SER A 403 -13.07 -5.02 -40.48
C SER A 403 -12.95 -3.54 -40.80
N SER A 404 -12.33 -2.76 -39.90
CA SER A 404 -12.02 -1.34 -40.09
C SER A 404 -10.92 -0.93 -39.12
N GLN A 405 -10.20 0.15 -39.44
CA GLN A 405 -9.23 0.76 -38.52
C GLN A 405 -9.10 2.24 -38.80
N GLU A 406 -8.94 3.03 -37.74
CA GLU A 406 -8.59 4.43 -37.85
C GLU A 406 -7.09 4.59 -38.11
N THR A 407 -6.73 5.37 -39.11
CA THR A 407 -5.32 5.63 -39.47
C THR A 407 -5.07 7.04 -39.98
N ALA A 408 -6.13 7.85 -40.19
CA ALA A 408 -6.00 9.19 -40.76
C ALA A 408 -5.93 10.26 -39.68
N GLU A 409 -6.78 10.16 -38.65
CA GLU A 409 -6.82 11.16 -37.56
C GLU A 409 -6.10 10.70 -36.27
N GLU A 410 -5.90 9.40 -36.10
CA GLU A 410 -5.04 8.84 -35.04
C GLU A 410 -4.38 7.52 -35.47
N ASP A 411 -3.38 7.06 -34.71
CA ASP A 411 -2.74 5.77 -34.90
C ASP A 411 -3.57 4.63 -34.27
N GLY A 412 -4.75 4.37 -34.86
CA GLY A 412 -5.69 3.33 -34.41
C GLY A 412 -5.54 1.99 -35.14
N LYS A 413 -4.35 1.71 -35.71
CA LYS A 413 -4.10 0.53 -36.54
C LYS A 413 -4.23 -0.77 -35.76
N ALA A 414 -4.67 -1.83 -36.44
CA ALA A 414 -4.87 -3.15 -35.82
C ALA A 414 -3.58 -3.76 -35.27
N ALA A 415 -2.40 -3.41 -35.82
CA ALA A 415 -1.11 -3.89 -35.33
C ALA A 415 -0.84 -3.54 -33.85
N ASN A 416 -1.50 -2.49 -33.33
CA ASN A 416 -1.41 -2.10 -31.93
C ASN A 416 -1.99 -3.17 -30.99
N LEU A 417 -2.83 -4.11 -31.46
CA LEU A 417 -3.39 -5.19 -30.65
C LEU A 417 -2.34 -6.19 -30.14
N ILE A 418 -1.16 -6.22 -30.76
CA ILE A 418 -0.14 -7.26 -30.54
C ILE A 418 1.26 -6.66 -30.34
N ASP A 419 1.36 -5.38 -30.02
CA ASP A 419 2.65 -4.69 -29.88
C ASP A 419 3.20 -4.75 -28.44
N GLY A 420 2.39 -5.16 -27.46
CA GLY A 420 2.78 -5.25 -26.06
C GLY A 420 2.75 -3.91 -25.31
N VAL A 421 2.19 -2.86 -25.92
CA VAL A 421 2.19 -1.49 -25.39
C VAL A 421 0.76 -1.09 -25.01
N ILE A 422 0.45 -1.14 -23.72
CA ILE A 422 -0.92 -0.90 -23.21
C ILE A 422 -1.53 0.48 -23.54
N ASN A 423 -0.69 1.46 -23.93
CA ASN A 423 -1.11 2.81 -24.25
C ASN A 423 -1.34 3.05 -25.75
N THR A 424 -0.98 2.11 -26.61
CA THR A 424 -1.46 2.07 -28.00
C THR A 424 -2.77 1.27 -28.04
N TYR A 425 -3.54 1.42 -29.11
CA TYR A 425 -4.80 0.71 -29.27
C TYR A 425 -5.21 0.61 -30.73
N TRP A 426 -5.92 -0.46 -31.07
CA TRP A 426 -6.75 -0.47 -32.28
C TRP A 426 -8.01 0.34 -32.02
N HIS A 427 -8.43 1.11 -33.02
CA HIS A 427 -9.71 1.82 -33.03
C HIS A 427 -10.40 1.55 -34.36
N SER A 428 -11.68 1.19 -34.35
CA SER A 428 -12.49 1.10 -35.57
C SER A 428 -12.53 2.44 -36.29
N GLN A 429 -12.56 2.46 -37.62
CA GLN A 429 -12.54 3.71 -38.38
C GLN A 429 -13.68 4.67 -37.97
N TYR A 430 -13.33 5.90 -37.62
CA TYR A 430 -14.30 6.96 -37.31
C TYR A 430 -14.14 8.18 -38.21
N SER A 431 -12.94 8.41 -38.76
CA SER A 431 -12.70 9.45 -39.75
C SER A 431 -13.11 8.94 -41.15
N GLY A 432 -13.77 9.80 -41.93
CA GLY A 432 -14.33 9.42 -43.22
C GLY A 432 -15.63 8.61 -43.10
N THR A 433 -15.66 7.39 -43.66
CA THR A 433 -16.85 6.52 -43.58
C THR A 433 -16.83 5.76 -42.26
N THR A 434 -17.58 6.28 -41.29
CA THR A 434 -17.77 5.65 -39.97
C THR A 434 -18.16 4.18 -40.10
N ALA A 435 -17.32 3.30 -39.56
CA ALA A 435 -17.62 1.89 -39.48
C ALA A 435 -18.66 1.62 -38.37
N VAL A 436 -19.51 0.62 -38.57
CA VAL A 436 -20.54 0.20 -37.61
C VAL A 436 -20.35 -1.26 -37.20
N TYR A 437 -20.84 -1.61 -36.02
CA TYR A 437 -20.82 -2.99 -35.53
C TYR A 437 -21.56 -3.96 -36.49
N PRO A 438 -21.12 -5.24 -36.58
CA PRO A 438 -20.03 -5.84 -35.82
C PRO A 438 -18.64 -5.48 -36.37
N HIS A 439 -17.68 -5.27 -35.46
CA HIS A 439 -16.26 -5.11 -35.82
C HIS A 439 -15.52 -6.42 -35.59
N SER A 440 -14.46 -6.68 -36.37
CA SER A 440 -13.66 -7.89 -36.16
C SER A 440 -12.20 -7.74 -36.53
N PHE A 441 -11.36 -8.56 -35.92
CA PHE A 441 -9.97 -8.75 -36.29
C PHE A 441 -9.57 -10.22 -36.14
N THR A 442 -8.57 -10.65 -36.93
CA THR A 442 -8.02 -12.01 -36.90
C THR A 442 -6.52 -11.95 -36.64
N ILE A 443 -6.07 -12.70 -35.64
CA ILE A 443 -4.66 -12.81 -35.26
C ILE A 443 -4.12 -14.17 -35.70
N ASP A 444 -2.97 -14.15 -36.38
CA ASP A 444 -2.10 -15.31 -36.60
C ASP A 444 -1.05 -15.37 -35.49
N MET A 445 -1.04 -16.45 -34.71
CA MET A 445 -0.06 -16.68 -33.64
C MET A 445 1.27 -17.28 -34.13
N ALA A 446 1.51 -17.28 -35.45
CA ALA A 446 2.64 -17.86 -36.20
C ALA A 446 2.71 -19.40 -36.19
N ALA A 447 2.25 -20.05 -35.13
CA ALA A 447 2.22 -21.51 -35.00
C ALA A 447 0.98 -21.97 -34.23
N ALA A 448 0.56 -23.22 -34.46
CA ALA A 448 -0.50 -23.82 -33.65
C ALA A 448 -0.04 -23.96 -32.18
N LYS A 449 -0.91 -23.56 -31.25
CA LYS A 449 -0.69 -23.62 -29.80
C LYS A 449 -1.84 -24.38 -29.14
N GLN A 450 -1.57 -24.98 -27.98
CA GLN A 450 -2.62 -25.48 -27.09
C GLN A 450 -3.15 -24.32 -26.25
N VAL A 451 -4.29 -23.76 -26.65
CA VAL A 451 -4.89 -22.57 -26.04
C VAL A 451 -6.01 -22.97 -25.08
N THR A 452 -6.00 -22.36 -23.91
CA THR A 452 -7.05 -22.47 -22.89
C THR A 452 -7.93 -21.23 -22.80
N GLY A 453 -7.45 -20.08 -23.27
CA GLY A 453 -8.21 -18.83 -23.27
C GLY A 453 -7.60 -17.74 -24.14
N ILE A 454 -8.35 -16.65 -24.27
CA ILE A 454 -7.93 -15.41 -24.94
C ILE A 454 -7.84 -14.32 -23.87
N SER A 455 -6.84 -13.46 -23.98
CA SER A 455 -6.76 -12.23 -23.20
C SER A 455 -7.13 -11.03 -24.05
N LEU A 456 -7.91 -10.11 -23.48
CA LEU A 456 -8.29 -8.86 -24.14
C LEU A 456 -8.11 -7.72 -23.13
N THR A 457 -7.49 -6.62 -23.56
CA THR A 457 -7.33 -5.43 -22.74
C THR A 457 -8.07 -4.26 -23.37
N GLN A 458 -9.02 -3.70 -22.64
CA GLN A 458 -9.70 -2.46 -23.02
C GLN A 458 -8.72 -1.31 -23.22
N ARG A 459 -9.05 -0.38 -24.14
CA ARG A 459 -8.39 0.92 -24.23
C ARG A 459 -8.36 1.58 -22.85
N ASN A 460 -7.19 2.06 -22.44
CA ASN A 460 -7.04 2.78 -21.18
C ASN A 460 -8.00 4.00 -21.13
N GLY A 461 -8.72 4.16 -20.02
CA GLY A 461 -9.77 5.18 -19.88
C GLY A 461 -11.15 4.77 -20.42
N LEU A 462 -11.29 3.54 -20.92
CA LEU A 462 -12.57 2.87 -21.20
C LEU A 462 -13.48 3.54 -22.24
N GLN A 463 -12.92 4.41 -23.07
CA GLN A 463 -13.66 4.97 -24.22
C GLN A 463 -13.78 3.92 -25.32
N ARG A 464 -14.96 3.83 -25.93
CA ARG A 464 -15.31 2.84 -26.98
C ARG A 464 -15.10 1.40 -26.51
N ALA A 465 -15.36 1.16 -25.22
CA ALA A 465 -15.12 -0.13 -24.63
C ALA A 465 -16.06 -1.20 -25.20
N ILE A 466 -15.50 -2.33 -25.63
CA ILE A 466 -16.25 -3.44 -26.21
C ILE A 466 -17.04 -4.12 -25.08
N LYS A 467 -18.29 -4.48 -25.36
CA LYS A 467 -19.15 -5.19 -24.40
C LYS A 467 -19.40 -6.62 -24.87
N ASP A 468 -20.34 -6.83 -25.79
CA ASP A 468 -20.68 -8.16 -26.28
C ASP A 468 -19.74 -8.52 -27.43
N PHE A 469 -19.19 -9.73 -27.42
CA PHE A 469 -18.30 -10.21 -28.49
C PHE A 469 -18.36 -11.73 -28.66
N GLU A 470 -17.79 -12.22 -29.75
CA GLU A 470 -17.62 -13.65 -30.02
C GLU A 470 -16.15 -13.97 -30.28
N ILE A 471 -15.72 -15.13 -29.76
CA ILE A 471 -14.41 -15.71 -30.05
C ILE A 471 -14.62 -16.81 -31.09
N GLN A 472 -13.83 -16.77 -32.15
CA GLN A 472 -13.69 -17.89 -33.09
C GLN A 472 -12.22 -18.29 -33.20
N TYR A 473 -11.96 -19.53 -33.58
CA TYR A 473 -10.60 -20.04 -33.77
C TYR A 473 -10.49 -20.89 -35.04
N SER A 474 -9.26 -21.03 -35.54
CA SER A 474 -8.98 -21.76 -36.77
C SER A 474 -7.57 -22.37 -36.78
N THR A 475 -7.42 -23.51 -37.44
CA THR A 475 -6.12 -24.16 -37.72
C THR A 475 -5.53 -23.74 -39.06
N ASP A 476 -6.36 -23.31 -40.03
CA ASP A 476 -5.98 -23.01 -41.42
C ASP A 476 -6.06 -21.51 -41.78
N GLY A 477 -6.70 -20.69 -40.94
CA GLY A 477 -6.86 -19.25 -41.13
C GLY A 477 -8.00 -18.86 -42.06
N SER A 478 -8.78 -19.84 -42.55
CA SER A 478 -9.90 -19.64 -43.48
C SER A 478 -11.21 -20.18 -42.91
N SER A 479 -11.18 -21.35 -42.28
CA SER A 479 -12.31 -22.04 -41.68
C SER A 479 -12.34 -21.76 -40.17
N PHE A 480 -13.29 -20.94 -39.71
CA PHE A 480 -13.39 -20.55 -38.31
C PHE A 480 -14.53 -21.30 -37.60
N VAL A 481 -14.23 -21.77 -36.38
CA VAL A 481 -15.18 -22.41 -35.48
C VAL A 481 -15.44 -21.48 -34.30
N SER A 482 -16.71 -21.32 -33.92
CA SER A 482 -17.09 -20.51 -32.77
C SER A 482 -16.68 -21.19 -31.46
N ALA A 483 -16.08 -20.43 -30.55
CA ALA A 483 -15.84 -20.80 -29.17
C ALA A 483 -16.91 -20.29 -28.20
N GLY A 484 -17.86 -19.50 -28.70
CA GLY A 484 -18.94 -18.92 -27.91
C GLY A 484 -18.98 -17.39 -27.94
N SER A 485 -20.07 -16.84 -27.41
CA SER A 485 -20.24 -15.40 -27.19
C SER A 485 -20.03 -15.08 -25.72
N TYR A 486 -19.44 -13.92 -25.46
CA TYR A 486 -18.97 -13.47 -24.16
C TYR A 486 -19.29 -12.00 -23.95
N VAL A 487 -19.23 -11.57 -22.68
CA VAL A 487 -19.29 -10.16 -22.29
C VAL A 487 -17.93 -9.79 -21.72
N LEU A 488 -17.29 -8.79 -22.29
CA LEU A 488 -16.06 -8.21 -21.78
C LEU A 488 -16.47 -7.16 -20.74
N ALA A 489 -15.86 -7.13 -19.55
CA ALA A 489 -16.22 -6.19 -18.51
C ALA A 489 -15.69 -4.78 -18.82
N ASN A 490 -16.39 -3.74 -18.35
CA ASN A 490 -15.96 -2.35 -18.51
C ASN A 490 -14.89 -1.96 -17.47
N VAL A 491 -13.70 -2.55 -17.55
CA VAL A 491 -12.59 -2.36 -16.59
C VAL A 491 -11.26 -2.18 -17.31
N ASN A 492 -10.35 -1.42 -16.69
CA ASN A 492 -8.98 -1.26 -17.19
C ASN A 492 -8.17 -2.53 -16.92
N GLY A 493 -7.14 -2.78 -17.73
CA GLY A 493 -6.26 -3.94 -17.60
C GLY A 493 -6.75 -5.18 -18.36
N SER A 494 -5.92 -6.21 -18.35
CA SER A 494 -6.18 -7.45 -19.11
C SER A 494 -7.26 -8.30 -18.47
N GLN A 495 -8.17 -8.79 -19.31
CA GLN A 495 -9.23 -9.71 -18.94
C GLN A 495 -8.99 -11.04 -19.61
N TYR A 496 -9.19 -12.14 -18.87
CA TYR A 496 -8.88 -13.48 -19.33
C TYR A 496 -10.17 -14.28 -19.55
N ILE A 497 -10.40 -14.68 -20.79
CA ILE A 497 -11.62 -15.33 -21.24
C ILE A 497 -11.31 -16.79 -21.56
N ASN A 498 -11.71 -17.68 -20.66
CA ASN A 498 -11.47 -19.11 -20.82
C ASN A 498 -12.35 -19.68 -21.92
N LEU A 499 -11.76 -20.54 -22.74
CA LEU A 499 -12.50 -21.39 -23.67
C LEU A 499 -13.21 -22.51 -22.88
N PRO A 500 -14.32 -23.07 -23.40
CA PRO A 500 -15.03 -24.16 -22.73
C PRO A 500 -14.17 -25.42 -22.52
N ALA A 501 -13.20 -25.62 -23.41
CA ALA A 501 -12.19 -26.67 -23.32
C ALA A 501 -10.89 -26.20 -23.98
N LYS A 502 -9.77 -26.79 -23.58
CA LYS A 502 -8.47 -26.56 -24.24
C LYS A 502 -8.55 -26.96 -25.70
N GLN A 503 -8.13 -26.08 -26.61
CA GLN A 503 -8.15 -26.30 -28.06
C GLN A 503 -6.75 -26.17 -28.66
N THR A 504 -6.50 -26.79 -29.82
CA THR A 504 -5.26 -26.58 -30.58
C THR A 504 -5.56 -25.81 -31.85
N PHE A 505 -5.06 -24.58 -31.95
CA PHE A 505 -5.27 -23.72 -33.13
C PHE A 505 -4.14 -22.71 -33.30
N ARG A 506 -4.05 -22.11 -34.50
CA ARG A 506 -3.04 -21.09 -34.85
C ARG A 506 -3.64 -19.68 -34.92
N TYR A 507 -4.92 -19.59 -35.29
CA TYR A 507 -5.59 -18.32 -35.51
C TYR A 507 -6.75 -18.16 -34.55
N PHE A 508 -6.96 -16.95 -34.04
CA PHE A 508 -8.21 -16.57 -33.39
C PHE A 508 -8.78 -15.30 -34.02
N LYS A 509 -10.10 -15.20 -33.99
CA LYS A 509 -10.84 -14.05 -34.48
C LYS A 509 -11.76 -13.55 -33.39
N ILE A 510 -11.75 -12.25 -33.18
CA ILE A 510 -12.66 -11.56 -32.27
C ILE A 510 -13.69 -10.83 -33.12
N ILE A 511 -14.96 -11.02 -32.80
CA ILE A 511 -16.08 -10.30 -33.41
C ILE A 511 -16.76 -9.50 -32.31
N ALA A 512 -16.41 -8.22 -32.21
CA ALA A 512 -17.07 -7.28 -31.31
C ALA A 512 -18.48 -6.96 -31.85
N LYS A 513 -19.49 -7.07 -30.99
CA LYS A 513 -20.92 -6.94 -31.34
C LYS A 513 -21.55 -5.66 -30.78
N SER A 514 -21.02 -5.13 -29.68
CA SER A 514 -21.51 -3.89 -29.06
C SER A 514 -20.44 -3.17 -28.24
N SER A 515 -20.75 -1.94 -27.82
CA SER A 515 -19.96 -1.10 -26.92
C SER A 515 -20.73 -0.77 -25.63
N TYR A 516 -20.02 -0.41 -24.56
CA TYR A 516 -20.64 0.07 -23.32
C TYR A 516 -21.21 1.49 -23.41
N ASP A 517 -20.65 2.34 -24.27
CA ASP A 517 -21.06 3.73 -24.44
C ASP A 517 -22.15 3.92 -25.52
N GLY A 518 -22.63 2.81 -26.11
CA GLY A 518 -23.68 2.79 -27.12
C GLY A 518 -23.27 3.38 -28.47
N GLN A 519 -21.99 3.73 -28.66
CA GLN A 519 -21.48 4.27 -29.91
C GLN A 519 -21.16 3.16 -30.92
N SER A 520 -21.06 3.52 -32.20
CA SER A 520 -20.75 2.59 -33.28
C SER A 520 -19.29 2.11 -33.30
N PHE A 521 -18.42 2.64 -32.43
CA PHE A 521 -16.98 2.40 -32.48
C PHE A 521 -16.52 1.37 -31.46
N ALA A 522 -15.42 0.68 -31.77
CA ALA A 522 -14.72 -0.24 -30.89
C ALA A 522 -13.25 0.17 -30.72
N ALA A 523 -12.73 0.11 -29.49
CA ALA A 523 -11.29 0.23 -29.24
C ALA A 523 -10.79 -0.85 -28.27
N LEU A 524 -9.59 -1.37 -28.54
CA LEU A 524 -8.94 -2.39 -27.73
C LEU A 524 -7.43 -2.18 -27.76
N SER A 525 -6.78 -2.19 -26.59
CA SER A 525 -5.33 -2.00 -26.49
C SER A 525 -4.56 -3.24 -26.89
N GLU A 526 -4.88 -4.40 -26.32
CA GLU A 526 -4.10 -5.62 -26.53
C GLU A 526 -5.01 -6.84 -26.65
N ALA A 527 -4.63 -7.80 -27.51
CA ALA A 527 -5.24 -9.12 -27.65
C ALA A 527 -4.16 -10.21 -27.61
N GLY A 528 -4.38 -11.25 -26.81
CA GLY A 528 -3.45 -12.36 -26.56
C GLY A 528 -4.15 -13.70 -26.38
N ALA A 529 -3.37 -14.75 -26.14
CA ALA A 529 -3.86 -16.11 -25.89
C ALA A 529 -2.96 -16.83 -24.88
N PHE A 530 -3.54 -17.74 -24.09
CA PHE A 530 -2.84 -18.46 -23.02
C PHE A 530 -3.31 -19.92 -22.87
#